data_AF-J3PK24-F1
#
_entry.id   AF-J3PK24-F1
#
_cell.length_a   1.000
_cell.length_b   1.000
_cell.length_c   1.000
_cell.angle_alpha   90.00
_cell.angle_beta   90.00
_cell.angle_gamma   90.00
#
_symmetry.space_group_name_H-M   'P 1'
#
loop_
_entity.id
_entity.type
_entity.pdbx_description
1 polymer ?
#
loop_
_entity_poly.entity_id
_entity_poly.type
_entity_poly.pdbx_seq_one_letter_code
_entity_poly.pdbx_strand_id
1 'polypeptide(L)' 'MTRMTLDSADHYTVGWIAALPIERAAATALLDERHHEPQGFSQHPSDTNSYTWGRMGEHNIMIASLPAGEEGNGILDV' A
#
# COMPACT_ATOMS: atom_id res chain seq x y z
N MET A 1 -6.57 -12.25 13.63
CA MET A 1 -6.50 -10.78 13.64
C MET A 1 -7.49 -10.27 12.61
N THR A 2 -8.49 -9.52 13.02
CA THR A 2 -9.53 -9.00 12.13
C THR A 2 -8.96 -7.80 11.39
N ARG A 3 -9.07 -7.79 10.06
CA ARG A 3 -8.57 -6.71 9.21
C ARG A 3 -9.64 -5.61 9.18
N MET A 4 -9.31 -4.37 9.56
CA MET A 4 -10.26 -3.26 9.64
C MET A 4 -10.48 -2.60 8.27
N THR A 5 -11.62 -1.96 8.04
CA THR A 5 -11.88 -1.16 6.82
C THR A 5 -12.14 0.27 7.25
N LEU A 6 -11.43 1.23 6.64
CA LEU A 6 -11.72 2.66 6.80
C LEU A 6 -12.71 3.12 5.73
N ASP A 7 -13.51 4.13 6.07
CA ASP A 7 -14.61 4.68 5.28
C ASP A 7 -14.17 5.66 4.19
N SER A 8 -12.90 6.07 4.17
CA SER A 8 -12.32 6.88 3.08
C SER A 8 -10.83 6.60 2.86
N ALA A 9 -10.40 6.69 1.61
CA ALA A 9 -8.98 6.71 1.24
C ALA A 9 -8.25 7.95 1.79
N ASP A 10 -8.96 9.04 2.09
CA ASP A 10 -8.39 10.28 2.63
C ASP A 10 -7.78 10.11 4.04
N HIS A 11 -8.11 9.01 4.71
CA HIS A 11 -7.49 8.66 5.99
C HIS A 11 -6.01 8.28 5.86
N TYR A 12 -5.54 7.91 4.66
CA TYR A 12 -4.16 7.50 4.39
C TYR A 12 -3.33 8.68 3.91
N THR A 13 -2.78 9.43 4.88
CA THR A 13 -2.04 10.66 4.61
C THR A 13 -0.55 10.43 4.35
N VAL A 14 -0.07 9.19 4.50
CA VAL A 14 1.31 8.80 4.26
C VAL A 14 1.36 7.72 3.18
N GLY A 15 2.08 7.99 2.09
CA GLY A 15 2.39 7.02 1.05
C GLY A 15 3.80 6.46 1.20
N TRP A 16 3.94 5.13 1.21
CA TRP A 16 5.23 4.44 1.16
C TRP A 16 5.36 3.72 -0.18
N ILE A 17 6.29 4.19 -0.99
CA ILE A 17 6.65 3.62 -2.28
C ILE A 17 7.74 2.55 -2.08
N ALA A 18 7.44 1.29 -2.40
CA ALA A 18 8.37 0.15 -2.25
C ALA A 18 8.49 -0.60 -3.59
N ALA A 19 9.56 -0.31 -4.33
CA ALA A 19 9.75 -0.82 -5.69
C ALA A 19 10.13 -2.29 -5.72
N LEU A 20 10.93 -2.73 -4.74
CA LEU A 20 11.41 -4.10 -4.69
C LEU A 20 10.50 -4.99 -3.84
N PRO A 21 10.34 -6.28 -4.19
CA PRO A 21 9.58 -7.23 -3.39
C PRO A 21 10.04 -7.30 -1.91
N ILE A 22 11.35 -7.17 -1.67
CA ILE A 22 11.92 -7.17 -0.32
C ILE A 22 11.55 -5.91 0.48
N GLU A 23 11.50 -4.75 -0.18
CA GLU A 23 11.08 -3.49 0.44
C GLU A 23 9.60 -3.55 0.80
N ARG A 24 8.76 -4.06 -0.11
CA ARG A 24 7.33 -4.27 0.17
C ARG A 24 7.13 -5.23 1.34
N ALA A 25 7.87 -6.34 1.37
CA ALA A 25 7.78 -7.30 2.45
C ALA A 25 8.16 -6.67 3.79
N ALA A 26 9.24 -5.88 3.83
CA ALA A 26 9.66 -5.16 5.03
C ALA A 26 8.62 -4.10 5.47
N ALA A 27 8.16 -3.25 4.55
CA ALA A 27 7.15 -2.23 4.82
C ALA A 27 5.85 -2.84 5.36
N THR A 28 5.39 -3.94 4.76
CA THR A 28 4.17 -4.65 5.15
C THR A 28 4.32 -5.41 6.47
N ALA A 29 5.55 -5.76 6.87
CA ALA A 29 5.85 -6.39 8.14
C ALA A 29 5.95 -5.39 9.30
N LEU A 30 6.26 -4.13 9.00
CA LEU A 30 6.35 -3.04 9.98
C LEU A 30 4.99 -2.42 10.35
N LEU A 31 3.91 -2.77 9.64
CA LEU A 31 2.56 -2.32 9.99
C LEU A 31 2.13 -2.93 11.33
N ASP A 32 1.69 -2.08 12.25
CA ASP A 32 1.05 -2.50 13.51
C ASP A 32 -0.30 -3.16 13.22
N GLU A 33 -0.98 -2.69 12.19
CA GLU A 33 -2.29 -3.16 11.78
C GLU A 33 -2.45 -3.16 10.26
N ARG A 34 -3.12 -4.18 9.72
CA ARG A 34 -3.50 -4.23 8.31
C ARG A 34 -4.96 -3.86 8.14
N HIS A 35 -5.23 -3.03 7.15
CA HIS A 35 -6.58 -2.66 6.74
C HIS A 35 -6.93 -3.31 5.40
N HIS A 36 -8.23 -3.49 5.16
CA HIS A 36 -8.75 -3.75 3.83
C HIS A 36 -8.61 -2.50 2.96
N GLU A 37 -8.79 -2.67 1.65
CA GLU A 37 -8.96 -1.55 0.74
C GLU A 37 -10.06 -0.61 1.28
N PRO A 38 -9.78 0.69 1.44
CA PRO A 38 -10.73 1.62 2.01
C PRO A 38 -11.86 1.90 1.02
N GLN A 39 -13.01 2.30 1.56
CA GLN A 39 -14.11 2.75 0.72
C GLN A 39 -13.70 3.99 -0.07
N GLY A 40 -14.19 4.10 -1.31
CA GLY A 40 -13.90 5.22 -2.19
C GLY A 40 -12.54 5.17 -2.90
N PHE A 41 -11.69 4.18 -2.62
CA PHE A 41 -10.52 3.92 -3.45
C PHE A 41 -10.95 3.39 -4.82
N SER A 42 -10.39 3.96 -5.89
CA SER A 42 -10.62 3.54 -7.26
C SER A 42 -9.28 3.60 -7.99
N GLN A 43 -8.67 2.43 -8.20
CA GLN A 43 -7.43 2.32 -8.95
C GLN A 43 -7.66 2.64 -10.43
N HIS A 44 -6.81 3.47 -11.02
CA HIS A 44 -6.90 3.78 -12.45
C HIS A 44 -6.62 2.51 -13.28
N PRO A 45 -7.33 2.24 -14.40
CA PRO A 45 -7.13 1.00 -15.17
C PRO A 45 -5.72 0.80 -15.74
N SER A 46 -4.97 1.88 -15.94
CA SER A 46 -3.56 1.81 -16.39
C SER A 46 -2.56 1.69 -15.24
N ASP A 47 -2.99 1.90 -14.01
CA ASP A 47 -2.15 1.74 -12.84
C ASP A 47 -2.06 0.26 -12.50
N THR A 48 -0.86 -0.30 -12.68
CA THR A 48 -0.58 -1.73 -12.43
C THR A 48 0.05 -1.97 -11.07
N ASN A 49 0.21 -0.91 -10.26
CA ASN A 49 0.79 -1.02 -8.93
C ASN A 49 -0.09 -1.89 -8.02
N SER A 50 0.57 -2.55 -7.07
CA SER A 50 -0.05 -3.24 -5.95
C SER A 50 -0.05 -2.35 -4.72
N TYR A 51 -1.21 -2.26 -4.08
CA TYR A 51 -1.43 -1.43 -2.92
C TYR A 51 -1.67 -2.26 -1.65
N THR A 52 -1.19 -1.77 -0.51
CA THR A 52 -1.45 -2.34 0.82
C THR A 52 -1.74 -1.22 1.80
N TRP A 53 -2.70 -1.44 2.69
CA TRP A 53 -3.19 -0.43 3.61
C TRP A 53 -3.02 -0.90 5.04
N GLY A 54 -2.65 0.01 5.93
CA GLY A 54 -2.54 -0.30 7.34
C GLY A 54 -2.20 0.92 8.19
N ARG A 55 -1.72 0.65 9.39
CA ARG A 55 -1.30 1.67 10.37
C ARG A 55 0.08 1.35 10.92
N MET A 56 0.88 2.40 11.14
CA MET A 56 2.14 2.34 11.89
C MET A 56 2.16 3.53 12.85
N GLY A 57 2.24 3.25 14.15
CA GLY A 57 1.97 4.22 15.21
C GLY A 57 0.59 4.84 15.03
N GLU A 58 0.55 6.18 14.99
CA GLU A 58 -0.68 6.95 14.83
C GLU A 58 -1.00 7.28 13.36
N HIS A 59 -0.21 6.77 12.41
CA HIS A 59 -0.34 7.10 10.99
C HIS A 59 -0.95 5.96 10.20
N ASN A 60 -1.99 6.25 9.43
CA ASN A 60 -2.48 5.33 8.41
C ASN A 60 -1.60 5.48 7.17
N ILE A 61 -1.07 4.35 6.70
CA ILE A 61 -0.11 4.28 5.61
C ILE A 61 -0.68 3.48 4.45
N MET A 62 -0.57 4.01 3.24
CA MET A 62 -0.75 3.27 2.00
C MET A 62 0.63 2.92 1.45
N ILE A 63 0.87 1.64 1.17
CA ILE A 63 2.09 1.14 0.55
C ILE A 63 1.79 0.84 -0.91
N ALA A 64 2.50 1.50 -1.83
CA ALA A 64 2.45 1.23 -3.26
C ALA A 64 3.69 0.44 -3.69
N SER A 65 3.53 -0.48 -4.63
CA SER A 65 4.62 -1.36 -5.10
C SER A 65 4.37 -1.89 -6.50
N LEU A 66 5.40 -2.39 -7.17
CA LEU A 66 5.22 -3.15 -8.40
C LEU A 66 4.41 -4.44 -8.15
N PRO A 67 3.66 -4.94 -9.14
CA PRO A 67 2.97 -6.21 -9.04
C PRO A 67 3.94 -7.36 -8.73
N ALA A 68 3.45 -8.38 -8.04
CA ALA A 68 4.30 -9.50 -7.62
C ALA A 68 4.90 -10.22 -8.83
N GLY A 69 6.23 -10.40 -8.83
CA GLY A 69 6.96 -11.08 -9.90
C GLY A 69 7.66 -10.14 -10.88
N GLU A 70 7.49 -8.83 -10.76
CA GLU A 70 8.31 -7.86 -11.46
C GLU A 70 9.54 -7.49 -10.62
N GLU A 71 10.74 -7.87 -11.10
CA GLU A 71 12.00 -7.34 -10.59
C GLU A 71 12.37 -6.12 -11.44
N GLY A 72 12.47 -4.96 -10.79
CA GLY A 72 12.49 -3.67 -11.47
C GLY A 72 13.72 -3.41 -12.33
N ASN A 73 13.50 -3.18 -13.62
CA ASN A 73 14.19 -2.13 -14.38
C ASN A 73 13.33 -0.84 -14.46
N GLY A 74 12.14 -0.82 -13.85
CA GLY A 74 11.11 0.20 -14.00
C GLY A 74 10.99 1.12 -12.79
N ILE A 75 10.99 2.43 -13.07
CA ILE A 75 10.63 3.51 -12.16
C ILE A 75 9.12 3.37 -11.86
N LEU A 76 8.69 3.63 -10.64
CA LEU A 76 7.27 3.73 -10.32
C LEU A 76 6.74 5.02 -10.96
N ASP A 77 5.72 4.92 -11.81
CA ASP A 77 5.03 6.09 -12.37
C ASP A 77 4.32 6.81 -11.21
N VAL A 78 4.84 8.00 -10.84
CA VAL A 78 4.35 8.85 -9.74
C VAL A 78 3.59 10.07 -10.26
#